data_AF-A0A7K2YVN2-F1
#
_entry.id   AF-A0A7K2YVN2-F1
#
_cell.length_a   1.000
_cell.length_b   1.000
_cell.length_c   1.000
_cell.angle_alpha   90.00
_cell.angle_beta   90.00
_cell.angle_gamma   90.00
#
_symmetry.space_group_name_H-M   'P 1'
#
loop_
_entity.id
_entity.type
_entity.pdbx_description
1 polymer ?
#
loop_
_entity_poly.entity_id
_entity_poly.type
_entity_poly.pdbx_seq_one_letter_code
_entity_poly.pdbx_strand_id
1 'polypeptide(L)' 'TVGFVVLPRRWRVERTLGWIMRARRNVRDYERLPQHSEAHLNWSLITLMTRRLSRKGPRTDSWTKKPQSPG' A
#
# COMPACT_ATOMS: atom_id res chain seq x y z
N THR A 1 -23.17 -23.21 -0.51
CA THR A 1 -22.62 -21.87 -0.82
C THR A 1 -21.12 -22.01 -0.94
N VAL A 2 -20.51 -21.52 -2.02
CA VAL A 2 -19.04 -21.62 -2.18
C VAL A 2 -18.41 -20.61 -1.22
N GLY A 3 -17.55 -21.09 -0.30
CA GLY A 3 -16.92 -20.27 0.73
C GLY A 3 -15.74 -19.42 0.21
N PHE A 4 -14.90 -18.93 1.13
CA PHE A 4 -13.70 -18.18 0.79
C PHE A 4 -12.69 -19.04 0.00
N VAL A 5 -12.28 -18.56 -1.18
CA VAL A 5 -11.26 -19.20 -2.00
C VAL A 5 -9.92 -18.48 -1.79
N VAL A 6 -8.93 -19.21 -1.31
CA VAL A 6 -7.56 -18.69 -1.11
C VAL A 6 -6.89 -18.51 -2.47
N LEU A 7 -6.61 -17.26 -2.85
CA LEU A 7 -5.84 -16.96 -4.06
C LEU A 7 -4.36 -16.70 -3.70
N PRO A 8 -3.39 -17.46 -4.24
CA PRO A 8 -1.98 -17.43 -3.81
C PRO A 8 -1.26 -16.08 -3.96
N ARG A 9 -1.87 -15.07 -4.61
CA ARG A 9 -1.26 -13.75 -4.85
C ARG A 9 -2.20 -12.57 -4.57
N ARG A 10 -3.37 -12.80 -3.98
CA ARG A 10 -4.39 -11.78 -3.69
C ARG A 10 -3.85 -10.63 -2.83
N TRP A 11 -2.97 -10.98 -1.89
CA TRP A 11 -2.28 -10.05 -0.99
C TRP A 11 -1.52 -8.90 -1.72
N ARG A 12 -1.11 -9.10 -2.98
CA ARG A 12 -0.44 -8.04 -3.77
C ARG A 12 -1.42 -6.97 -4.24
N VAL A 13 -2.61 -7.37 -4.65
CA VAL A 13 -3.68 -6.45 -5.08
C VAL A 13 -4.21 -5.70 -3.85
N GLU A 14 -4.52 -6.42 -2.79
CA GLU A 14 -5.05 -5.84 -1.54
C GLU A 14 -4.07 -4.85 -0.92
N ARG A 15 -2.76 -5.11 -0.96
CA ARG A 15 -1.77 -4.15 -0.47
C ARG A 15 -1.72 -2.89 -1.33
N THR A 16 -1.86 -3.00 -2.65
CA THR A 16 -1.92 -1.82 -3.53
C THR A 16 -3.13 -0.97 -3.20
N LEU A 17 -4.30 -1.59 -3.02
CA LEU A 17 -5.51 -0.90 -2.56
C LEU A 17 -5.29 -0.24 -1.19
N GLY A 18 -4.62 -0.91 -0.25
CA GLY A 18 -4.26 -0.33 1.04
C GLY A 18 -3.37 0.91 0.94
N TRP A 19 -2.41 0.95 0.00
CA TRP A 19 -1.60 2.14 -0.23
C TRP A 19 -2.39 3.30 -0.85
N ILE A 20 -3.31 3.00 -1.77
CA ILE A 20 -4.20 4.00 -2.38
C ILE A 20 -5.10 4.61 -1.31
N MET A 21 -5.71 3.78 -0.47
CA MET A 21 -6.58 4.22 0.63
C MET A 21 -5.86 4.97 1.74
N ARG A 22 -4.52 4.83 1.84
CA ARG A 22 -3.73 5.66 2.77
C ARG A 22 -3.77 7.15 2.42
N ALA A 23 -4.06 7.51 1.17
CA ALA A 23 -4.41 8.88 0.82
C ALA A 23 -5.86 9.13 1.27
N ARG A 24 -6.05 9.90 2.35
CA ARG A 24 -7.36 10.13 3.01
C ARG A 24 -8.50 10.53 2.06
N ARG A 25 -8.18 11.16 0.94
CA ARG A 25 -9.15 11.61 -0.05
C ARG A 25 -9.71 10.49 -0.94
N ASN A 26 -9.04 9.34 -1.06
CA ASN A 26 -9.58 8.15 -1.73
C ASN A 26 -10.51 7.31 -0.84
N VAL A 27 -10.58 7.59 0.46
CA VAL A 27 -11.38 6.80 1.42
C VAL A 27 -12.88 7.13 1.30
N ARG A 28 -13.23 8.25 0.68
CA ARG A 28 -14.61 8.67 0.50
C ARG A 28 -14.80 9.30 -0.87
N ASP A 29 -15.88 8.91 -1.52
CA ASP A 29 -16.32 9.48 -2.79
C ASP A 29 -16.92 10.88 -2.56
N TYR A 30 -16.04 11.85 -2.39
CA TYR A 30 -16.42 13.27 -2.29
C TYR A 30 -16.53 13.95 -3.66
N GLU A 31 -15.97 13.34 -4.70
CA GLU A 31 -15.87 13.95 -6.02
C GLU A 31 -17.17 13.76 -6.81
N ARG A 32 -17.70 14.84 -7.40
CA ARG A 32 -18.88 14.76 -8.28
C ARG A 32 -18.57 14.15 -9.65
N LEU A 33 -17.32 14.21 -10.08
CA LEU A 33 -16.88 13.73 -11.39
C LEU A 33 -15.84 12.60 -11.22
N PRO A 34 -15.99 11.47 -11.93
CA PRO A 34 -15.03 10.35 -11.90
C PRO A 34 -13.59 10.76 -12.21
N GLN A 35 -13.41 11.77 -13.07
CA GLN A 35 -12.10 12.27 -13.49
C GLN A 35 -11.26 12.80 -12.32
N HIS A 36 -11.91 13.38 -11.29
CA HIS A 36 -11.19 13.87 -10.10
C HIS A 36 -10.71 12.70 -9.23
N SER A 37 -11.53 11.67 -9.05
CA SER A 37 -11.11 10.47 -8.34
C SER A 37 -9.96 9.77 -9.08
N GLU A 38 -10.02 9.67 -10.40
CA GLU A 38 -8.94 9.12 -11.22
C GLU A 38 -7.63 9.89 -11.08
N ALA A 39 -7.68 11.22 -11.10
CA ALA A 39 -6.52 12.06 -10.86
C ALA A 39 -5.90 11.81 -9.47
N HIS A 40 -6.74 11.63 -8.44
CA HIS A 40 -6.27 11.35 -7.08
C HIS A 40 -5.66 9.95 -6.94
N LEU A 41 -6.23 8.94 -7.60
CA LEU A 41 -5.65 7.60 -7.70
C LEU A 41 -4.27 7.66 -8.34
N ASN A 42 -4.13 8.34 -9.48
CA ASN A 42 -2.86 8.53 -10.17
C ASN A 42 -1.82 9.22 -9.28
N TRP A 43 -2.20 10.31 -8.61
CA TRP A 43 -1.31 11.02 -7.68
C TRP A 43 -0.82 10.14 -6.54
N SER A 44 -1.70 9.33 -5.96
CA SER A 44 -1.35 8.40 -4.88
C SER A 44 -0.32 7.37 -5.34
N LEU A 45 -0.48 6.86 -6.57
CA LEU A 45 0.43 5.88 -7.15
C LEU A 45 1.78 6.50 -7.54
N ILE A 46 1.79 7.70 -8.12
CA ILE A 46 3.02 8.45 -8.41
C ILE A 46 3.82 8.65 -7.12
N THR A 47 3.17 9.16 -6.07
CA THR A 47 3.80 9.37 -4.76
C THR A 47 4.39 8.07 -4.20
N LEU A 48 3.65 6.96 -4.31
CA LEU A 48 4.13 5.65 -3.88
C LEU A 48 5.36 5.19 -4.67
N MET A 49 5.34 5.35 -5.99
CA MET A 49 6.45 4.94 -6.87
C MET A 49 7.69 5.81 -6.63
N THR A 50 7.54 7.13 -6.51
CA THR A 50 8.64 8.04 -6.15
C THR A 50 9.28 7.66 -4.82
N ARG A 51 8.48 7.30 -3.81
CA ARG A 51 8.99 6.83 -2.51
C ARG A 51 9.70 5.48 -2.58
N ARG A 52 9.40 4.64 -3.57
CA ARG A 52 10.11 3.36 -3.79
C ARG A 52 11.44 3.60 -4.49
N LEU A 53 11.46 4.47 -5.51
CA LEU A 53 12.67 4.83 -6.24
C LEU A 53 13.69 5.53 -5.33
N SER A 54 13.24 6.44 -4.47
CA SER A 54 14.12 7.16 -3.53
C SER A 54 14.55 6.31 -2.32
N ARG A 55 13.99 5.11 -2.14
CA ARG A 55 14.28 4.28 -0.97
C ARG A 55 15.68 3.65 -1.10
N LYS A 56 16.59 4.05 -0.21
CA LYS A 56 18.00 3.60 -0.18
C LYS A 56 18.25 2.19 0.37
N GLY A 57 17.22 1.45 0.78
CA GLY A 57 17.41 0.11 1.35
C GLY A 57 16.10 -0.65 1.59
N PRO A 58 16.17 -2.00 1.73
CA PRO A 58 15.01 -2.80 2.06
C PRO A 58 14.41 -2.36 3.40
N ARG A 59 13.09 -2.54 3.58
CA ARG A 59 12.47 -2.37 4.91
C ARG A 59 13.17 -3.34 5.85
N THR A 60 13.95 -2.82 6.80
CA THR A 60 14.51 -3.63 7.87
C THR A 60 13.35 -4.14 8.71
N ASP A 61 13.24 -5.46 8.81
CA ASP A 61 12.26 -6.06 9.70
C ASP A 61 12.79 -5.93 11.14
N SER A 62 12.07 -5.20 12.00
CA SER A 62 12.49 -5.05 13.39
C SER A 62 12.45 -6.37 14.15
N TRP A 63 11.68 -7.35 13.65
CA TRP A 63 11.57 -8.69 14.20
C TRP A 63 12.84 -9.53 14.04
N THR A 64 13.71 -9.22 13.07
CA THR A 64 14.99 -9.92 12.90
C THR A 64 16.11 -9.36 13.77
N LYS A 65 15.87 -8.29 14.54
CA LYS A 65 16.85 -7.81 15.54
C LYS A 65 16.89 -8.82 16.69
N LYS A 66 17.81 -9.79 16.63
CA LYS A 66 18.14 -10.57 17.84
C LYS A 66 18.63 -9.57 18.90
N PRO A 67 18.12 -9.60 20.14
CA PRO A 67 18.75 -8.86 21.22
C PRO A 67 20.19 -9.39 21.35
N GLN A 68 21.16 -8.49 21.21
CA GLN A 68 22.55 -8.83 21.42
C GLN A 68 22.71 -9.14 22.91
N SER A 69 22.97 -10.40 23.24
CA SER A 69 23.21 -10.81 24.63
C SER A 69 24.46 -10.07 25.14
N PRO A 70 24.38 -9.32 26.24
CA PRO A 70 25.58 -8.89 26.93
C PRO A 70 26.23 -10.14 27.52
N GLY A 71 27.46 -10.42 27.11
CA GLY A 71 28.36 -11.32 27.83
C GLY A 71 29.05 -10.58 28.96
#